data_AF-A0A392N1H8-F1
#
_entry.id   AF-A0A392N1H8-F1
#
_cell.length_a   1.000
_cell.length_b   1.000
_cell.length_c   1.000
_cell.angle_alpha   90.00
_cell.angle_beta   90.00
_cell.angle_gamma   90.00
#
_symmetry.space_group_name_H-M   'P 1'
#
loop_
_entity.id
_entity.type
_entity.pdbx_description
1 polymer ?
#
loop_
_entity_poly.entity_id
_entity_poly.type
_entity_poly.pdbx_seq_one_letter_code
_entity_poly.pdbx_strand_id
1 'polypeptide(L)'
;MFVPCSDRFLPDKAIDLIDEAGSRVRLRHAQLPEEAKELDKEVRKIVKEKEEFVRNQDFEKAGELRDKEMDLKAQISALIEKGKEMSKAETEAGDEGPIVTEVDIQHIVSSWTGIPVDKVSADESDRLLKMEDTLHKRIIGQDEAVEAISRAIRRARVGLKNPDRPIASFIFSGPTGVGKSELAKALAAYYFGSEEAMIRLDMSEFMERHTVSKLIGSPPGYV
;
A
#
# COMPACT_ATOMS: atom_id res chain seq x y z
N MET A 1 1.16 -9.12 2.60
CA MET A 1 0.96 -8.71 1.19
C MET A 1 2.29 -8.21 0.63
N PHE A 2 2.88 -8.88 -0.36
CA PHE A 2 4.08 -8.37 -1.04
C PHE A 2 3.64 -7.39 -2.14
N VAL A 3 3.56 -6.11 -1.81
CA VAL A 3 3.47 -5.07 -2.83
C VAL A 3 4.84 -4.98 -3.52
N PRO A 4 4.93 -5.13 -4.85
CA PRO A 4 6.19 -5.17 -5.56
C PRO A 4 6.79 -3.75 -5.58
N CYS A 5 7.64 -3.45 -4.60
CA CYS A 5 8.72 -2.49 -4.83
C CYS A 5 9.92 -3.35 -5.19
N SER A 6 10.32 -3.37 -6.45
CA SER A 6 11.33 -4.29 -6.99
C SER A 6 12.75 -4.06 -6.47
N ASP A 7 13.00 -2.97 -5.72
CA ASP A 7 14.36 -2.49 -5.45
C ASP A 7 14.85 -2.63 -3.99
N ARG A 8 14.06 -3.21 -3.07
CA ARG A 8 14.50 -3.40 -1.67
C ARG A 8 14.05 -4.75 -1.10
N PHE A 9 14.98 -5.44 -0.44
CA PHE A 9 14.75 -6.73 0.22
C PHE A 9 14.30 -6.56 1.68
N LEU A 10 13.55 -7.53 2.19
CA LEU A 10 13.31 -7.66 3.64
C LEU A 10 14.65 -7.99 4.34
N PRO A 11 14.87 -7.55 5.60
CA PRO A 11 13.93 -6.91 6.52
C PRO A 11 13.86 -5.37 6.44
N ASP A 12 14.73 -4.73 5.65
CA ASP A 12 14.91 -3.26 5.63
C ASP A 12 13.59 -2.50 5.37
N LYS A 13 12.82 -2.96 4.37
CA LYS A 13 11.51 -2.38 4.02
C LYS A 13 10.49 -2.42 5.16
N ALA A 14 10.54 -3.44 6.01
CA ALA A 14 9.60 -3.57 7.12
C ALA A 14 9.92 -2.58 8.24
N ILE A 15 11.20 -2.31 8.47
CA ILE A 15 11.67 -1.34 9.46
C ILE A 15 11.26 0.07 9.01
N ASP A 16 11.52 0.43 7.75
CA ASP A 16 11.14 1.74 7.19
C ASP A 16 9.62 1.99 7.32
N LEU A 17 8.79 0.97 7.05
CA LEU A 17 7.33 1.07 7.19
C LEU A 17 6.88 1.32 8.63
N ILE A 18 7.50 0.62 9.59
CA ILE A 18 7.18 0.77 11.01
C ILE A 18 7.64 2.15 11.50
N ASP A 19 8.81 2.61 11.08
CA ASP A 19 9.35 3.91 11.46
C ASP A 19 8.51 5.08 10.91
N GLU A 20 8.12 5.01 9.64
CA GLU A 20 7.28 6.04 9.02
C GLU A 20 5.86 6.04 9.62
N ALA A 21 5.29 4.85 9.86
CA ALA A 21 3.99 4.75 10.54
C ALA A 21 4.05 5.27 11.97
N GLY A 22 5.09 4.91 12.73
CA GLY A 22 5.31 5.42 14.09
C GLY A 22 5.48 6.94 14.13
N SER A 23 6.28 7.49 13.22
CA SER A 23 6.46 8.94 13.09
C SER A 23 5.16 9.65 12.73
N ARG A 24 4.36 9.09 11.81
CA ARG A 24 3.06 9.65 11.41
C ARG A 24 2.06 9.64 12.56
N VAL A 25 1.93 8.51 13.26
CA VAL A 25 1.04 8.36 14.42
C VAL A 25 1.45 9.36 15.50
N ARG A 26 2.75 9.45 15.81
CA ARG A 26 3.27 10.45 16.74
C ARG A 26 2.98 11.89 16.31
N LEU A 27 3.12 12.22 15.03
CA LEU A 27 2.79 13.55 14.50
C LEU A 27 1.30 13.87 14.62
N ARG A 28 0.38 12.91 14.37
CA ARG A 28 -1.06 13.11 14.59
C ARG A 28 -1.37 13.44 16.04
N HIS A 29 -0.75 12.73 16.98
CA HIS A 29 -0.94 12.97 18.41
C HIS A 29 -0.24 14.24 18.91
N ALA A 30 0.84 14.68 18.26
CA ALA A 30 1.53 15.92 18.60
C ALA A 30 0.85 17.18 18.02
N GLN A 31 -0.10 17.03 17.10
CA GLN A 31 -0.80 18.17 16.52
C GLN A 31 -1.86 18.73 17.46
N LEU A 32 -1.97 20.06 17.43
CA LEU A 32 -3.10 20.78 18.01
C LEU A 32 -4.42 20.22 17.46
N PRO A 33 -5.47 20.10 18.30
CA PRO A 33 -6.82 19.78 17.84
C PRO A 33 -7.21 20.67 16.66
N GLU A 34 -7.91 20.13 15.65
CA GLU A 34 -8.33 20.91 14.47
C GLU A 34 -9.09 22.18 14.87
N GLU A 35 -9.95 22.09 15.89
CA GLU A 35 -10.66 23.24 16.48
C GLU A 35 -9.70 24.34 16.95
N ALA A 36 -8.59 23.98 17.60
CA ALA A 36 -7.58 24.94 18.05
C ALA A 36 -6.78 25.54 16.88
N LYS A 37 -6.58 24.80 15.79
CA LYS A 37 -5.93 25.33 14.57
C LYS A 37 -6.83 26.33 13.83
N GLU A 38 -8.14 26.10 13.79
CA GLU A 38 -9.08 27.05 13.18
C GLU A 38 -9.13 28.36 13.97
N LEU A 39 -9.23 28.26 15.30
CA LEU A 39 -9.18 29.42 16.18
C LEU A 39 -7.84 30.19 16.06
N ASP A 40 -6.69 29.51 15.92
CA ASP A 40 -5.40 30.19 15.68
C ASP A 40 -5.38 30.95 14.35
N LYS A 41 -6.00 30.41 13.30
CA LYS A 41 -6.16 31.14 12.02
C LYS A 41 -7.03 32.38 12.18
N GLU A 42 -8.10 32.30 12.96
CA GLU A 42 -8.98 33.45 13.25
C GLU A 42 -8.25 34.52 14.06
N VAL A 43 -7.51 34.13 15.10
CA VAL A 43 -6.66 35.04 15.89
C VAL A 43 -5.67 35.77 14.98
N ARG A 44 -5.02 35.07 14.04
CA ARG A 44 -4.10 35.72 13.07
C ARG A 44 -4.79 36.73 12.16
N LYS A 45 -6.05 36.51 11.78
CA LYS A 45 -6.83 37.48 11.00
C LYS A 45 -7.15 38.71 11.85
N ILE A 46 -7.66 38.50 13.06
CA ILE A 46 -8.01 39.56 14.01
C ILE A 46 -6.81 40.42 14.38
N VAL A 47 -5.63 39.81 14.58
CA VAL A 47 -4.39 40.57 14.86
C VAL A 47 -4.04 41.51 13.71
N LYS A 48 -4.15 41.05 12.45
CA LYS A 48 -3.91 41.90 11.27
C LYS A 48 -4.92 43.03 11.16
N GLU A 49 -6.21 42.73 11.33
CA GLU A 49 -7.28 43.74 11.31
C GLU A 49 -7.09 44.77 12.43
N LYS A 50 -6.77 44.32 13.65
CA LYS A 50 -6.48 45.19 14.78
C LYS A 50 -5.33 46.14 14.48
N GLU A 51 -4.24 45.66 13.88
CA GLU A 51 -3.13 46.51 13.46
C GLU A 51 -3.53 47.55 12.41
N GLU A 52 -4.45 47.22 11.50
CA GLU A 52 -5.01 48.18 10.52
C GLU A 52 -5.83 49.27 11.20
N PHE A 53 -6.72 48.92 12.13
CA PHE A 53 -7.51 49.91 12.87
C PHE A 53 -6.64 50.80 13.77
N VAL A 54 -5.60 50.24 14.39
CA VAL A 54 -4.61 51.03 15.15
C VAL A 54 -3.87 52.02 14.24
N ARG A 55 -3.47 51.60 13.03
CA ARG A 55 -2.85 52.51 12.03
C ARG A 55 -3.78 53.64 11.61
N ASN A 56 -5.08 53.35 11.50
CA ASN A 56 -6.12 54.31 11.13
C ASN A 56 -6.63 55.16 12.31
N GLN A 57 -6.05 55.01 13.51
CA GLN A 57 -6.46 55.70 14.75
C GLN A 57 -7.91 55.42 15.18
N ASP A 58 -8.50 54.32 14.71
CA ASP A 58 -9.84 53.86 15.11
C ASP A 58 -9.71 52.98 16.37
N PHE A 59 -9.54 53.64 17.52
CA PHE A 59 -9.24 52.97 18.80
C PHE A 59 -10.42 52.20 19.39
N GLU A 60 -11.66 52.57 19.06
CA GLU A 60 -12.86 51.83 19.52
C GLU A 60 -12.89 50.43 18.90
N LYS A 61 -12.80 50.33 17.56
CA LYS A 61 -12.79 49.02 16.88
C LYS A 61 -11.55 48.19 17.20
N ALA A 62 -10.40 48.84 17.39
CA ALA A 62 -9.19 48.15 17.86
C ALA A 62 -9.36 47.56 19.27
N GLY A 63 -10.14 48.22 20.13
CA GLY A 63 -10.53 47.70 21.45
C GLY A 63 -11.39 46.44 21.34
N GLU A 64 -12.46 46.47 20.55
CA GLU A 64 -13.33 45.30 20.35
C GLU A 64 -12.58 44.08 19.79
N LEU A 65 -11.65 44.30 18.85
CA LEU A 65 -10.83 43.23 18.28
C LEU A 65 -9.80 42.69 19.28
N ARG A 66 -9.31 43.52 20.20
CA ARG A 66 -8.43 43.07 21.28
C ARG A 66 -9.17 42.17 22.27
N ASP A 67 -10.40 42.51 22.62
CA ASP A 67 -11.22 41.69 23.53
C ASP A 67 -11.53 40.33 22.88
N LYS A 68 -11.92 40.32 21.59
CA LYS A 68 -12.10 39.09 20.80
C LYS A 68 -10.83 38.26 20.70
N GLU A 69 -9.66 38.89 20.53
CA GLU A 69 -8.37 38.19 20.52
C GLU A 69 -8.09 37.51 21.86
N MET A 70 -8.41 38.16 22.99
CA MET A 70 -8.25 37.57 24.33
C MET A 70 -9.18 36.38 24.53
N ASP A 71 -10.45 36.50 24.13
CA ASP A 71 -11.44 35.42 24.26
C ASP A 71 -11.04 34.18 23.44
N LEU A 72 -10.62 34.37 22.19
CA LEU A 72 -10.18 33.28 21.32
C LEU A 72 -8.89 32.63 21.82
N LYS A 73 -7.93 33.41 22.34
CA LYS A 73 -6.72 32.85 22.98
C LYS A 73 -7.06 32.03 24.23
N ALA A 74 -8.01 32.48 25.04
CA ALA A 74 -8.47 31.74 26.21
C ALA A 74 -9.12 30.40 25.80
N GLN A 75 -9.93 30.39 24.74
CA GLN A 75 -10.52 29.17 24.18
C GLN A 75 -9.44 28.21 23.66
N ILE A 76 -8.43 28.71 22.94
CA ILE A 76 -7.29 27.90 22.47
C ILE A 76 -6.54 27.28 23.65
N SER A 77 -6.26 28.05 24.71
CA SER A 77 -5.57 27.50 25.90
C SER A 77 -6.39 26.41 26.59
N ALA A 78 -7.71 26.59 26.73
CA ALA A 78 -8.59 25.59 27.33
C ALA A 78 -8.66 24.30 26.50
N LEU A 79 -8.69 24.42 25.16
CA LEU A 79 -8.66 23.26 24.26
C LEU A 79 -7.32 22.52 24.31
N ILE A 80 -6.20 23.24 24.42
CA ILE A 80 -4.86 22.64 24.57
C ILE A 80 -4.74 21.91 25.90
N GLU A 81 -5.21 22.49 27.00
CA GLU A 81 -5.19 21.85 28.32
C GLU A 81 -6.07 20.60 28.33
N LYS A 82 -7.29 20.68 27.77
CA LYS A 82 -8.16 19.52 27.63
C LYS A 82 -7.51 18.40 26.82
N GLY A 83 -6.79 18.72 25.73
CA GLY A 83 -6.04 17.74 24.94
C GLY A 83 -4.85 17.13 25.70
N LYS A 84 -4.16 17.92 26.54
CA LYS A 84 -3.08 17.45 27.42
C LYS A 84 -3.58 16.58 28.56
N GLU A 85 -4.76 16.87 29.11
CA GLU A 85 -5.38 16.08 30.17
C GLU A 85 -5.83 14.71 29.64
N MET A 86 -6.43 14.66 28.44
CA MET A 86 -6.80 13.38 27.82
C MET A 86 -5.55 12.53 27.52
N SER A 87 -4.50 13.12 26.97
CA SER A 87 -3.24 12.37 26.71
C SER A 87 -2.49 11.95 27.98
N LYS A 88 -2.61 12.70 29.09
CA LYS A 88 -2.08 12.30 30.40
C LYS A 88 -2.90 11.17 31.05
N ALA A 89 -4.22 11.23 30.96
CA ALA A 89 -5.09 10.16 31.46
C ALA A 89 -4.84 8.83 30.73
N GLU A 90 -4.56 8.88 29.41
CA GLU A 90 -4.19 7.72 28.60
C GLU A 90 -2.83 7.13 29.02
N THR A 91 -1.85 7.97 29.38
CA THR A 91 -0.51 7.52 29.81
C THR A 91 -0.45 7.03 31.26
N GLU A 92 -1.28 7.57 32.16
CA GLU A 92 -1.38 7.10 33.56
C GLU A 92 -2.19 5.80 33.69
N ALA A 93 -3.03 5.47 32.71
CA ALA A 93 -3.77 4.21 32.62
C ALA A 93 -2.91 3.00 32.18
N GLY A 94 -1.62 3.21 31.90
CA GLY A 94 -0.68 2.15 31.52
C GLY A 94 -0.66 1.80 30.02
N ASP A 95 -1.28 2.62 29.17
CA ASP A 95 -1.25 2.42 27.73
C ASP A 95 -0.02 3.15 27.13
N GLU A 96 0.83 2.40 26.44
CA GLU A 96 2.15 2.81 25.96
C GLU A 96 2.06 3.83 24.80
N GLY A 97 1.74 5.08 25.08
CA GLY A 97 1.78 6.15 24.08
C GLY A 97 0.92 5.88 22.83
N PRO A 98 1.16 6.60 21.72
CA PRO A 98 0.32 6.45 20.54
C PRO A 98 0.64 5.15 19.79
N ILE A 99 -0.37 4.29 19.64
CA ILE A 99 -0.26 2.93 19.10
C ILE A 99 -0.35 2.94 17.56
N VAL A 100 0.58 2.25 16.91
CA VAL A 100 0.54 2.02 15.46
C VAL A 100 -0.39 0.85 15.15
N THR A 101 -1.43 1.11 14.34
CA THR A 101 -2.39 0.08 13.92
C THR A 101 -2.06 -0.45 12.52
N GLU A 102 -2.70 -1.57 12.14
CA GLU A 102 -2.57 -2.13 10.79
C GLU A 102 -2.99 -1.12 9.70
N VAL A 103 -4.01 -0.30 9.98
CA VAL A 103 -4.51 0.73 9.06
C VAL A 103 -3.46 1.81 8.79
N ASP A 104 -2.64 2.16 9.79
CA ASP A 104 -1.56 3.13 9.62
C ASP A 104 -0.49 2.59 8.65
N ILE A 105 -0.12 1.31 8.80
CA ILE A 105 0.82 0.64 7.91
C ILE A 105 0.25 0.55 6.47
N GLN A 106 -1.01 0.16 6.33
CA GLN A 106 -1.70 0.10 5.03
C GLN A 106 -1.69 1.45 4.31
N HIS A 107 -1.88 2.55 5.05
CA HIS A 107 -1.80 3.89 4.49
C HIS A 107 -0.38 4.23 4.00
N ILE A 108 0.67 3.93 4.76
CA ILE A 108 2.05 4.19 4.32
C ILE A 108 2.37 3.39 3.05
N VAL A 109 2.05 2.10 3.04
CA VAL A 109 2.26 1.23 1.87
C VAL A 109 1.51 1.77 0.66
N SER A 110 0.24 2.16 0.83
CA SER A 110 -0.56 2.75 -0.25
C SER A 110 0.04 4.06 -0.78
N SER A 111 0.58 4.89 0.12
CA SER A 111 1.21 6.17 -0.23
C SER A 111 2.51 5.97 -1.02
N TRP A 112 3.32 4.98 -0.65
CA TRP A 112 4.58 4.69 -1.34
C TRP A 112 4.35 4.06 -2.72
N THR A 113 3.35 3.20 -2.84
CA THR A 113 3.15 2.40 -4.06
C THR A 113 2.06 2.95 -4.97
N GLY A 114 1.25 3.90 -4.50
CA GLY A 114 0.09 4.43 -5.23
C GLY A 114 -1.06 3.42 -5.39
N ILE A 115 -1.00 2.29 -4.68
CA ILE A 115 -1.96 1.17 -4.81
C ILE A 115 -2.79 1.10 -3.52
N PRO A 116 -4.14 1.20 -3.58
CA PRO A 116 -4.99 1.15 -2.38
C PRO A 116 -4.99 -0.25 -1.74
N VAL A 117 -4.14 -0.47 -0.75
CA VAL A 117 -3.88 -1.80 -0.15
C VAL A 117 -5.15 -2.45 0.41
N ASP A 118 -6.02 -1.66 1.04
CA ASP A 118 -7.27 -2.13 1.68
C ASP A 118 -8.21 -2.79 0.67
N LYS A 119 -8.33 -2.19 -0.52
CA LYS A 119 -9.17 -2.70 -1.61
C LYS A 119 -8.51 -3.88 -2.30
N VAL A 120 -7.19 -3.82 -2.49
CA VAL A 120 -6.47 -4.91 -3.15
C VAL A 120 -6.51 -6.19 -2.32
N SER A 121 -6.43 -6.13 -0.99
CA SER A 121 -6.36 -7.34 -0.16
C SER A 121 -7.67 -8.14 -0.14
N ALA A 122 -8.81 -7.46 -0.03
CA ALA A 122 -10.12 -8.10 -0.08
C ALA A 122 -10.44 -8.62 -1.49
N ASP A 123 -10.25 -7.79 -2.52
CA ASP A 123 -10.53 -8.16 -3.91
C ASP A 123 -9.63 -9.30 -4.39
N GLU A 124 -8.37 -9.34 -3.97
CA GLU A 124 -7.43 -10.40 -4.32
C GLU A 124 -7.81 -11.73 -3.68
N SER A 125 -8.23 -11.72 -2.40
CA SER A 125 -8.68 -12.92 -1.69
C SER A 125 -9.92 -13.52 -2.36
N ASP A 126 -10.90 -12.68 -2.67
CA ASP A 126 -12.12 -13.06 -3.39
C ASP A 126 -11.83 -13.57 -4.80
N ARG A 127 -10.88 -12.96 -5.50
CA ARG A 127 -10.37 -13.48 -6.78
C ARG A 127 -9.82 -14.88 -6.56
N LEU A 128 -8.87 -15.08 -5.65
CA LEU A 128 -8.22 -16.37 -5.43
C LEU A 128 -9.19 -17.52 -5.09
N LEU A 129 -10.31 -17.20 -4.43
CA LEU A 129 -11.39 -18.15 -4.16
C LEU A 129 -12.19 -18.51 -5.40
N LYS A 130 -12.37 -17.57 -6.34
CA LYS A 130 -13.11 -17.73 -7.60
C LYS A 130 -12.20 -18.07 -8.79
N MET A 131 -10.95 -18.49 -8.53
CA MET A 131 -9.95 -18.69 -9.58
C MET A 131 -10.36 -19.83 -10.52
N GLU A 132 -10.77 -20.97 -9.97
CA GLU A 132 -11.25 -22.14 -10.72
C GLU A 132 -12.41 -21.75 -11.64
N ASP A 133 -13.45 -21.13 -11.08
CA ASP A 133 -14.62 -20.68 -11.83
C ASP A 133 -14.25 -19.71 -12.96
N THR A 134 -13.30 -18.81 -12.69
CA THR A 134 -12.87 -17.82 -13.68
C THR A 134 -12.05 -18.46 -14.80
N LEU A 135 -11.18 -19.43 -14.49
CA LEU A 135 -10.44 -20.19 -15.49
C LEU A 135 -11.38 -21.07 -16.33
N HIS A 136 -12.40 -21.68 -15.72
CA HIS A 136 -13.39 -22.50 -16.42
C HIS A 136 -14.29 -21.74 -17.40
N LYS A 137 -14.37 -20.41 -17.32
CA LYS A 137 -15.03 -19.59 -18.36
C LYS A 137 -14.35 -19.71 -19.73
N ARG A 138 -13.06 -20.05 -19.74
CA ARG A 138 -12.23 -20.14 -20.96
C ARG A 138 -11.68 -21.54 -21.20
N ILE A 139 -11.42 -22.29 -20.13
CA ILE A 139 -10.88 -23.64 -20.18
C ILE A 139 -12.01 -24.65 -19.99
N ILE A 140 -12.26 -25.43 -21.03
CA ILE A 140 -13.31 -26.46 -21.03
C ILE A 140 -12.68 -27.78 -20.56
N GLY A 141 -13.22 -28.35 -19.48
CA GLY A 141 -12.68 -29.54 -18.81
C GLY A 141 -11.37 -29.25 -18.09
N GLN A 142 -10.48 -30.24 -18.04
CA GLN A 142 -9.20 -30.17 -17.31
C GLN A 142 -9.34 -29.82 -15.82
N ASP A 143 -10.41 -30.28 -15.17
CA ASP A 143 -10.76 -29.90 -13.79
C ASP A 143 -9.61 -30.13 -12.81
N GLU A 144 -8.94 -31.29 -12.91
CA GLU A 144 -7.79 -31.63 -12.06
C GLU A 144 -6.60 -30.66 -12.26
N ALA A 145 -6.34 -30.24 -13.50
CA ALA A 145 -5.24 -29.31 -13.79
C ALA A 145 -5.55 -27.91 -13.26
N VAL A 146 -6.79 -27.43 -13.45
CA VAL A 146 -7.25 -26.14 -12.94
C VAL A 146 -7.19 -26.13 -11.41
N GLU A 147 -7.69 -27.17 -10.75
CA GLU A 147 -7.66 -27.29 -9.28
C GLU A 147 -6.22 -27.32 -8.74
N ALA A 148 -5.33 -28.09 -9.38
CA ALA A 148 -3.93 -28.19 -8.98
C ALA A 148 -3.20 -26.84 -9.10
N ILE A 149 -3.43 -26.09 -10.17
CA ILE A 149 -2.88 -24.75 -10.37
C ILE A 149 -3.41 -23.78 -9.32
N SER A 150 -4.74 -23.71 -9.15
CA SER A 150 -5.37 -22.80 -8.20
C SER A 150 -4.89 -23.06 -6.77
N ARG A 151 -4.77 -24.34 -6.39
CA ARG A 151 -4.23 -24.74 -5.08
C ARG A 151 -2.77 -24.30 -4.90
N ALA A 152 -1.93 -24.46 -5.93
CA ALA A 152 -0.52 -24.06 -5.86
C ALA A 152 -0.36 -22.53 -5.73
N ILE A 153 -1.15 -21.76 -6.48
CA ILE A 153 -1.10 -20.29 -6.42
C ILE A 153 -1.62 -19.77 -5.09
N ARG A 154 -2.72 -20.34 -4.57
CA ARG A 154 -3.21 -19.98 -3.22
C ARG A 154 -2.14 -20.20 -2.15
N ARG A 155 -1.47 -21.36 -2.15
CA ARG A 155 -0.35 -21.64 -1.22
C ARG A 155 0.77 -20.61 -1.33
N ALA A 156 1.13 -20.23 -2.55
CA ALA A 156 2.18 -19.24 -2.79
C ALA A 156 1.81 -17.85 -2.28
N ARG A 157 0.53 -17.48 -2.36
CA ARG A 157 0.01 -16.18 -1.90
C ARG A 157 -0.09 -16.06 -0.38
N VAL A 158 -0.40 -17.16 0.32
CA VAL A 158 -0.42 -17.17 1.80
C VAL A 158 0.98 -17.26 2.44
N GLY A 159 2.04 -17.07 1.66
CA GLY A 159 3.42 -17.05 2.16
C GLY A 159 4.00 -18.43 2.48
N LEU A 160 3.29 -19.52 2.16
CA LEU A 160 3.76 -20.90 2.36
C LEU A 160 4.67 -21.40 1.22
N LYS A 161 5.33 -20.48 0.50
CA LYS A 161 6.31 -20.82 -0.55
C LYS A 161 7.74 -20.61 -0.08
N ASN A 162 8.66 -21.38 -0.66
CA ASN A 162 10.08 -21.09 -0.55
C ASN A 162 10.39 -19.81 -1.37
N PRO A 163 11.05 -18.78 -0.79
CA PRO A 163 11.45 -17.57 -1.50
C PRO A 163 12.35 -17.82 -2.72
N ASP A 164 13.21 -18.84 -2.67
CA ASP A 164 14.17 -19.19 -3.72
C ASP A 164 13.54 -19.98 -4.87
N ARG A 165 12.20 -20.09 -4.90
CA ARG A 165 11.47 -20.83 -5.93
C ARG A 165 10.40 -19.95 -6.60
N PRO A 166 10.08 -20.26 -7.88
CA PRO A 166 8.96 -19.64 -8.57
C PRO A 166 7.65 -19.78 -7.77
N ILE A 167 6.69 -18.88 -8.04
CA ILE A 167 5.34 -18.90 -7.42
C ILE A 167 4.72 -20.29 -7.53
N ALA A 168 4.80 -20.89 -8.72
CA ALA A 168 4.50 -22.28 -8.95
C ALA A 168 5.30 -22.81 -10.14
N SER A 169 5.51 -24.13 -10.17
CA SER A 169 6.16 -24.82 -11.29
C SER A 169 5.24 -25.97 -11.71
N PHE A 170 4.92 -26.03 -12.99
CA PHE A 170 3.97 -26.98 -13.55
C PHE A 170 4.56 -27.67 -14.77
N ILE A 171 4.18 -28.93 -14.99
CA ILE A 171 4.47 -29.68 -16.20
C ILE A 171 3.14 -30.11 -16.80
N PHE A 172 2.87 -29.68 -18.02
CA PHE A 172 1.66 -30.05 -18.75
C PHE A 172 1.96 -31.17 -19.74
N SER A 173 1.52 -32.40 -19.45
CA SER A 173 1.67 -33.55 -20.35
C SER A 173 0.39 -33.81 -21.17
N GLY A 174 0.51 -34.41 -22.36
CA GLY A 174 -0.60 -34.62 -23.30
C GLY A 174 -0.31 -34.20 -24.76
N PRO A 175 -1.20 -34.51 -25.71
CA PRO A 175 -1.04 -34.15 -27.12
C PRO A 175 -1.18 -32.64 -27.37
N THR A 176 -0.78 -32.18 -28.56
CA THR A 176 -1.00 -30.79 -28.98
C THR A 176 -2.50 -30.51 -29.18
N GLY A 177 -2.90 -29.25 -29.04
CA GLY A 177 -4.29 -28.84 -29.28
C GLY A 177 -5.28 -29.07 -28.12
N VAL A 178 -4.91 -29.78 -27.06
CA VAL A 178 -5.81 -30.04 -25.90
C VAL A 178 -6.02 -28.86 -24.96
N GLY A 179 -5.31 -27.74 -25.17
CA GLY A 179 -5.48 -26.52 -24.37
C GLY A 179 -4.39 -26.21 -23.34
N LYS A 180 -3.24 -26.91 -23.34
CA LYS A 180 -2.13 -26.62 -22.40
C LYS A 180 -1.63 -25.18 -22.48
N SER A 181 -1.38 -24.70 -23.70
CA SER A 181 -0.94 -23.32 -23.94
C SER A 181 -2.05 -22.33 -23.62
N GLU A 182 -3.30 -22.74 -23.80
CA GLU A 182 -4.47 -21.90 -23.50
C GLU A 182 -4.61 -21.70 -21.99
N LEU A 183 -4.41 -22.76 -21.20
CA LEU A 183 -4.41 -22.68 -19.74
C LEU A 183 -3.31 -21.74 -19.23
N ALA A 184 -2.11 -21.77 -19.83
CA ALA A 184 -1.03 -20.84 -19.51
C ALA A 184 -1.40 -19.38 -19.82
N LYS A 185 -2.01 -19.11 -20.98
CA LYS A 185 -2.48 -17.76 -21.35
C LYS A 185 -3.60 -17.26 -20.46
N ALA A 186 -4.60 -18.12 -20.17
CA ALA A 186 -5.70 -17.81 -19.27
C ALA A 186 -5.17 -17.47 -17.88
N LEU A 187 -4.15 -18.19 -17.41
CA LEU A 187 -3.49 -17.92 -16.14
C LEU A 187 -2.74 -16.59 -16.15
N ALA A 188 -2.04 -16.26 -17.23
CA ALA A 188 -1.35 -14.97 -17.38
C ALA A 188 -2.35 -13.81 -17.36
N ALA A 189 -3.44 -13.91 -18.12
CA ALA A 189 -4.51 -12.93 -18.13
C ALA A 189 -5.16 -12.77 -16.75
N TYR A 190 -5.40 -13.88 -16.05
CA TYR A 190 -6.01 -13.88 -14.74
C TYR A 190 -5.12 -13.22 -13.68
N TYR A 191 -3.84 -13.60 -13.65
CA TYR A 191 -2.92 -13.25 -12.57
C TYR A 191 -2.16 -11.94 -12.81
N PHE A 192 -1.82 -11.63 -14.07
CA PHE A 192 -1.07 -10.43 -14.47
C PHE A 192 -1.91 -9.43 -15.28
N GLY A 193 -3.16 -9.74 -15.58
CA GLY A 193 -4.08 -8.83 -16.29
C GLY A 193 -3.93 -8.82 -17.80
N SER A 194 -2.96 -9.55 -18.37
CA SER A 194 -2.75 -9.64 -19.81
C SER A 194 -2.20 -11.01 -20.22
N GLU A 195 -2.62 -11.51 -21.38
CA GLU A 195 -2.03 -12.71 -22.00
C GLU A 195 -0.60 -12.46 -22.47
N GLU A 196 -0.26 -11.20 -22.77
CA GLU A 196 1.08 -10.80 -23.21
C GLU A 196 2.10 -10.84 -22.07
N ALA A 197 1.63 -10.91 -20.81
CA ALA A 197 2.46 -11.17 -19.65
C ALA A 197 2.90 -12.64 -19.56
N MET A 198 3.07 -13.31 -20.70
CA MET A 198 3.56 -14.68 -20.84
C MET A 198 4.77 -14.69 -21.76
N ILE A 199 5.92 -15.06 -21.22
CA ILE A 199 7.12 -15.34 -22.02
C ILE A 199 7.04 -16.80 -22.48
N ARG A 200 6.98 -17.02 -23.80
CA ARG A 200 6.99 -18.36 -24.40
C ARG A 200 8.36 -18.64 -25.01
N LEU A 201 8.96 -19.75 -24.61
CA LEU A 201 10.18 -20.27 -25.22
C LEU A 201 9.86 -21.57 -25.94
N ASP A 202 10.19 -21.65 -27.23
CA ASP A 202 10.01 -22.88 -28.01
C ASP A 202 11.23 -23.79 -27.87
N MET A 203 11.11 -24.86 -27.08
CA MET A 203 12.23 -25.77 -26.82
C MET A 203 12.69 -26.52 -28.08
N SER A 204 11.87 -26.58 -29.13
CA SER A 204 12.23 -27.18 -30.41
C SER A 204 13.34 -26.39 -31.10
N GLU A 205 13.41 -25.07 -30.87
CA GLU A 205 14.45 -24.18 -31.43
C GLU A 205 15.81 -24.34 -30.74
N PHE A 206 15.84 -24.96 -29.54
CA PHE A 206 17.03 -25.10 -28.70
C PHE A 206 17.56 -26.54 -28.61
N MET A 207 17.19 -27.40 -29.56
CA MET A 207 17.64 -28.80 -29.58
C MET A 207 19.13 -28.95 -29.92
N GLU A 208 19.70 -28.03 -30.70
CA GLU A 208 21.09 -28.10 -31.15
C GLU A 208 22.03 -27.33 -30.21
N ARG A 209 23.23 -27.88 -29.95
CA ARG A 209 24.21 -27.26 -29.04
C ARG A 209 24.55 -25.81 -29.39
N HIS A 210 24.54 -25.46 -30.67
CA HIS A 210 24.89 -24.12 -31.14
C HIS A 210 23.72 -23.13 -31.03
N THR A 211 22.46 -23.59 -31.01
CA THR A 211 21.29 -22.70 -30.86
C THR A 211 21.03 -22.34 -29.40
N VAL A 212 21.47 -23.17 -28.45
CA VAL A 212 21.40 -22.87 -27.01
C VAL A 212 22.08 -21.53 -26.68
N SER A 213 23.20 -21.20 -27.34
CA SER A 213 23.91 -19.92 -27.18
C SER A 213 23.02 -18.69 -27.44
N LYS A 214 21.94 -18.82 -28.21
CA LYS A 214 20.98 -17.71 -28.43
C LYS A 214 20.12 -17.42 -27.18
N LEU A 215 19.95 -18.40 -26.29
CA LEU A 215 19.15 -18.27 -25.07
C LEU A 215 20.00 -17.89 -23.85
N ILE A 216 21.16 -18.52 -23.69
CA ILE A 216 22.09 -18.27 -22.56
C ILE A 216 23.12 -17.16 -22.85
N GLY A 217 23.23 -16.74 -24.11
CA GLY A 217 24.25 -15.79 -24.58
C GLY A 217 25.43 -16.50 -25.25
N SER A 218 25.99 -15.84 -26.27
CA SER A 218 27.19 -16.33 -26.95
C SER A 218 28.38 -16.40 -25.97
N PRO A 219 29.26 -17.40 -26.09
CA PRO A 219 30.53 -17.39 -25.37
C PRO A 219 31.31 -16.12 -25.69
N PRO A 220 32.14 -15.60 -24.76
CA PRO A 220 32.96 -14.42 -25.01
C PRO A 220 33.78 -14.58 -26.30
N GLY A 221 33.56 -13.71 -27.29
CA GLY A 221 34.27 -13.71 -28.57
C GLY A 221 33.50 -14.19 -29.81
N TYR A 222 32.23 -14.58 -29.68
CA TYR A 222 31.34 -14.88 -30.81
C TYR A 222 30.23 -13.82 -30.92
N VAL A 223 30.08 -13.19 -32.10
CA VAL A 223 28.96 -12.28 -32.45
C VAL A 223 27.88 -13.07 -33.18
#